data_AF-A0A3B9YQT3-F1
#
_entry.id   AF-A0A3B9YQT3-F1
#
_cell.length_a   1.000
_cell.length_b   1.000
_cell.length_c   1.000
_cell.angle_alpha   90.00
_cell.angle_beta   90.00
_cell.angle_gamma   90.00
#
_symmetry.space_group_name_H-M   'P 1'
#
loop_
_entity.id
_entity.type
_entity.pdbx_description
1 polymer ?
#
loop_
_entity_poly.entity_id
_entity_poly.type
_entity_poly.pdbx_seq_one_letter_code
_entity_poly.pdbx_strand_id
1 'polypeptide(L)'
;MTKTRLCSSLLIATLCWPCPASAKDGAALEEPFDESYSGELDGRKGPQRSMEGEGASDSEILTAVREAEENSLDSAMERSGRDAQAALEDALALVQDARQQLKASLLDLKPLARRQPVLEDEQDVLLLSDQMLETKAEAFRQGASSASLSVPELDEEALTSRRTGYRPKDRARDLHRAQDVLRKASARYKKAPALDPYENALLDSAAACQAEVRHAAEALRRASGLLLSRGKDLPRPTALKKEGLFSERIERLDEDGEGLRQETAILAVYLKLRRIDEESFDQSH
;
A
#
# COMPACT_ATOMS: atom_id res chain seq x y z
N MET A 1 23.60 2.04 50.52
CA MET A 1 22.40 1.19 50.52
C MET A 1 21.28 1.90 49.77
N THR A 2 21.19 1.69 48.45
CA THR A 2 19.99 2.00 47.65
C THR A 2 20.01 1.05 46.46
N LYS A 3 18.88 0.36 46.26
CA LYS A 3 18.71 -0.83 45.42
C LYS A 3 18.62 -0.44 43.93
N THR A 4 19.59 -0.87 43.13
CA THR A 4 19.47 -0.96 41.68
C THR A 4 18.52 -2.12 41.33
N ARG A 5 17.39 -1.79 40.71
CA ARG A 5 16.52 -2.79 40.08
C ARG A 5 17.07 -3.11 38.70
N LEU A 6 17.79 -4.22 38.62
CA LEU A 6 17.98 -5.00 37.41
C LEU A 6 16.62 -5.55 37.00
N CYS A 7 16.17 -5.22 35.80
CA CYS A 7 15.16 -5.97 35.07
C CYS A 7 15.81 -6.45 33.78
N SER A 8 16.50 -7.58 33.88
CA SER A 8 16.94 -8.38 32.74
C SER A 8 15.86 -9.42 32.41
N SER A 9 15.69 -9.62 31.10
CA SER A 9 15.19 -10.82 30.40
C SER A 9 13.75 -11.31 30.62
N LEU A 10 12.96 -11.22 29.54
CA LEU A 10 12.36 -12.43 28.95
C LEU A 10 12.10 -12.26 27.44
N LEU A 11 12.73 -13.16 26.70
CA LEU A 11 12.77 -13.34 25.25
C LEU A 11 11.43 -13.82 24.63
N ILE A 12 11.27 -13.47 23.35
CA ILE A 12 10.67 -14.24 22.24
C ILE A 12 9.25 -14.78 22.43
N ALA A 13 8.31 -14.22 21.67
CA ALA A 13 7.35 -14.99 20.86
C ALA A 13 6.49 -14.07 19.99
N THR A 14 6.90 -13.81 18.75
CA THR A 14 5.98 -13.70 17.60
C THR A 14 6.72 -14.05 16.31
N LEU A 15 6.81 -15.37 16.10
CA LEU A 15 6.60 -16.09 14.85
C LEU A 15 7.13 -15.45 13.56
N CYS A 16 8.18 -16.07 13.02
CA CYS A 16 8.34 -16.27 11.60
C CYS A 16 7.01 -16.80 11.01
N TRP A 17 6.37 -16.03 10.14
CA TRP A 17 5.33 -16.53 9.25
C TRP A 17 5.69 -16.12 7.82
N PRO A 18 5.72 -17.06 6.84
CA PRO A 18 6.08 -16.70 5.48
C PRO A 18 5.01 -15.79 4.88
N CYS A 19 5.43 -14.71 4.20
CA CYS A 19 4.62 -14.13 3.13
C CYS A 19 4.39 -15.20 2.05
N PRO A 20 3.17 -15.40 1.54
CA PRO A 20 2.97 -16.24 0.38
C PRO A 20 3.56 -15.52 -0.84
N ALA A 21 4.56 -16.16 -1.44
CA ALA A 21 4.94 -15.89 -2.82
C ALA A 21 3.72 -16.12 -3.73
N SER A 22 3.50 -15.18 -4.64
CA SER A 22 2.45 -15.24 -5.65
C SER A 22 2.64 -16.45 -6.59
N ALA A 23 1.57 -17.26 -6.65
CA ALA A 23 1.09 -18.13 -7.72
C ALA A 23 2.09 -18.91 -8.60
N LYS A 24 2.03 -20.25 -8.51
CA LYS A 24 2.00 -21.12 -9.69
C LYS A 24 1.08 -22.33 -9.50
N ASP A 25 0.33 -22.58 -10.56
CA ASP A 25 -0.25 -23.83 -11.03
C ASP A 25 -1.46 -24.44 -10.29
N GLY A 26 -2.58 -24.48 -11.01
CA GLY A 26 -3.80 -25.13 -10.57
C GLY A 26 -3.73 -26.64 -10.68
N ALA A 27 -4.36 -27.32 -9.72
CA ALA A 27 -5.11 -28.56 -9.90
C ALA A 27 -5.95 -28.81 -8.64
N ALA A 28 -7.11 -29.42 -8.86
CA ALA A 28 -8.14 -29.73 -7.89
C ALA A 28 -7.67 -30.52 -6.66
N LEU A 29 -8.33 -30.30 -5.50
CA LEU A 29 -9.15 -31.31 -4.81
C LEU A 29 -9.73 -30.76 -3.50
N GLU A 30 -11.01 -31.04 -3.32
CA GLU A 30 -11.80 -30.83 -2.10
C GLU A 30 -11.31 -31.76 -0.98
N GLU A 31 -11.24 -31.26 0.26
CA GLU A 31 -11.89 -31.77 1.50
C GLU A 31 -11.22 -31.25 2.79
N PRO A 32 -11.96 -31.19 3.93
CA PRO A 32 -11.62 -30.37 5.09
C PRO A 32 -10.63 -31.07 6.04
N PHE A 33 -9.75 -30.29 6.67
CA PHE A 33 -8.81 -30.81 7.65
C PHE A 33 -9.50 -31.03 9.00
N ASP A 34 -9.51 -32.30 9.42
CA ASP A 34 -10.04 -32.84 10.67
C ASP A 34 -9.03 -32.67 11.82
N GLU A 35 -9.55 -32.37 13.01
CA GLU A 35 -8.82 -32.38 14.27
C GLU A 35 -8.51 -33.82 14.69
N SER A 36 -7.25 -34.25 14.65
CA SER A 36 -6.66 -35.22 15.60
C SER A 36 -5.26 -35.64 15.16
N TYR A 37 -4.24 -35.25 15.93
CA TYR A 37 -3.00 -36.03 15.99
C TYR A 37 -2.35 -35.88 17.37
N SER A 38 -2.82 -36.72 18.29
CA SER A 38 -2.02 -37.22 19.41
C SER A 38 -1.10 -38.32 18.88
N GLY A 39 0.21 -38.06 18.84
CA GLY A 39 1.22 -39.00 18.36
C GLY A 39 2.48 -38.95 19.23
N GLU A 40 2.55 -39.95 20.11
CA GLU A 40 3.65 -40.50 20.90
C GLU A 40 5.07 -39.93 20.69
N LEU A 41 5.67 -39.53 21.83
CA LEU A 41 7.09 -39.29 22.03
C LEU A 41 7.85 -40.62 21.96
N ASP A 42 8.50 -40.87 20.82
CA ASP A 42 9.46 -41.96 20.71
C ASP A 42 10.90 -41.44 20.63
N GLY A 43 11.75 -42.03 21.47
CA GLY A 43 13.05 -41.51 21.85
C GLY A 43 14.06 -41.47 20.72
N ARG A 44 14.59 -40.27 20.45
CA ARG A 44 15.95 -40.12 19.89
C ARG A 44 16.74 -39.14 20.75
N LYS A 45 17.67 -39.71 21.52
CA LYS A 45 18.76 -39.01 22.21
C LYS A 45 19.51 -38.12 21.20
N GLY A 46 19.26 -36.81 21.26
CA GLY A 46 20.24 -35.82 20.80
C GLY A 46 21.45 -35.84 21.75
N PRO A 47 22.67 -35.59 21.27
CA PRO A 47 23.85 -35.62 22.11
C PRO A 47 23.75 -34.53 23.17
N GLN A 48 23.69 -34.92 24.44
CA GLN A 48 24.07 -34.03 25.55
C GLN A 48 25.52 -33.63 25.33
N ARG A 49 25.74 -32.47 24.72
CA ARG A 49 26.96 -31.71 24.97
C ARG A 49 26.82 -31.17 26.38
N SER A 50 27.48 -31.84 27.30
CA SER A 50 27.90 -31.27 28.58
C SER A 50 28.62 -29.94 28.30
N MET A 51 27.92 -28.83 28.49
CA MET A 51 28.56 -27.53 28.64
C MET A 51 29.10 -27.44 30.07
N GLU A 52 30.26 -28.06 30.29
CA GLU A 52 31.26 -27.46 31.16
C GLU A 52 32.13 -26.61 30.24
N GLY A 53 31.74 -25.34 30.10
CA GLY A 53 32.45 -24.33 29.34
C GLY A 53 32.19 -23.01 30.04
N GLU A 54 33.27 -22.29 30.32
CA GLU A 54 33.34 -21.01 31.04
C GLU A 54 32.06 -20.18 30.90
N GLY A 55 31.41 -19.89 32.03
CA GLY A 55 30.25 -19.01 32.04
C GLY A 55 30.64 -17.69 31.39
N ALA A 56 30.00 -17.38 30.25
CA ALA A 56 30.17 -16.12 29.57
C ALA A 56 30.10 -15.01 30.62
N SER A 57 31.11 -14.15 30.65
CA SER A 57 31.13 -13.06 31.62
C SER A 57 29.90 -12.19 31.40
N ASP A 58 29.39 -11.53 32.45
CA ASP A 58 28.27 -10.59 32.32
C ASP A 58 28.52 -9.55 31.20
N SER A 59 29.78 -9.23 30.92
CA SER A 59 30.18 -8.38 29.80
C SER A 59 29.91 -9.00 28.43
N GLU A 60 30.16 -10.29 28.23
CA GLU A 60 29.92 -11.00 26.96
C GLU A 60 28.42 -11.21 26.70
N ILE A 61 27.65 -11.47 27.76
CA ILE A 61 26.18 -11.55 27.68
C ILE A 61 25.60 -10.18 27.29
N LEU A 62 26.08 -9.08 27.89
CA LEU A 62 25.64 -7.73 27.56
C LEU A 62 26.02 -7.32 26.13
N THR A 63 27.21 -7.70 25.64
CA THR A 63 27.60 -7.45 24.24
C THR A 63 26.72 -8.23 23.27
N ALA A 64 26.47 -9.52 23.51
CA ALA A 64 25.61 -10.33 22.66
C ALA A 64 24.14 -9.86 22.64
N VAL A 65 23.64 -9.35 23.77
CA VAL A 65 22.30 -8.74 23.84
C VAL A 65 22.26 -7.45 23.02
N ARG A 66 23.26 -6.58 23.13
CA ARG A 66 23.35 -5.36 22.32
C ARG A 66 23.44 -5.65 20.83
N GLU A 67 24.29 -6.59 20.41
CA GLU A 67 24.39 -7.00 19.01
C GLU A 67 23.05 -7.58 18.49
N ALA A 68 22.32 -8.34 19.31
CA ALA A 68 21.01 -8.86 18.92
C ALA A 68 19.93 -7.76 18.85
N GLU A 69 20.01 -6.75 19.72
CA GLU A 69 19.13 -5.57 19.71
C GLU A 69 19.40 -4.68 18.49
N GLU A 70 20.66 -4.36 18.20
CA GLU A 70 21.08 -3.60 17.01
C GLU A 70 20.63 -4.30 15.72
N ASN A 71 20.91 -5.60 15.58
CA ASN A 71 20.48 -6.39 14.43
C ASN A 71 18.94 -6.43 14.28
N SER A 72 18.20 -6.38 15.40
CA SER A 72 16.74 -6.35 15.39
C SER A 72 16.19 -4.98 14.99
N LEU A 73 16.86 -3.89 15.37
CA LEU A 73 16.48 -2.51 15.03
C LEU A 73 16.75 -2.23 13.56
N ASP A 74 17.93 -2.60 13.06
CA ASP A 74 18.28 -2.48 11.63
C ASP A 74 17.29 -3.27 10.76
N SER A 75 16.96 -4.49 11.19
CA SER A 75 15.93 -5.31 10.53
C SER A 75 14.54 -4.68 10.55
N ALA A 76 14.20 -3.87 11.56
CA ALA A 76 12.93 -3.17 11.66
C ALA A 76 12.90 -1.95 10.72
N MET A 77 13.94 -1.11 10.75
CA MET A 77 14.09 0.04 9.85
C MET A 77 14.08 -0.37 8.38
N GLU A 78 14.79 -1.43 8.01
CA GLU A 78 14.77 -1.96 6.65
C GLU A 78 13.39 -2.45 6.23
N ARG A 79 12.58 -2.97 7.16
CA ARG A 79 11.22 -3.45 6.86
C ARG A 79 10.25 -2.29 6.71
N SER A 80 10.23 -1.35 7.65
CA SER A 80 9.34 -0.19 7.58
C SER A 80 9.64 0.69 6.36
N GLY A 81 10.92 0.82 5.97
CA GLY A 81 11.32 1.45 4.72
C GLY A 81 10.82 0.69 3.48
N ARG A 82 10.98 -0.63 3.43
CA ARG A 82 10.47 -1.47 2.32
C ARG A 82 8.93 -1.46 2.21
N ASP A 83 8.24 -1.46 3.33
CA ASP A 83 6.77 -1.43 3.34
C ASP A 83 6.23 -0.06 2.90
N ALA A 84 6.88 1.04 3.32
CA ALA A 84 6.57 2.38 2.80
C ALA A 84 6.82 2.47 1.29
N GLN A 85 7.93 1.89 0.82
CA GLN A 85 8.27 1.80 -0.59
C GLN A 85 7.22 1.01 -1.39
N ALA A 86 6.77 -0.13 -0.88
CA ALA A 86 5.75 -0.95 -1.53
C ALA A 86 4.41 -0.20 -1.63
N ALA A 87 3.99 0.50 -0.58
CA ALA A 87 2.76 1.31 -0.58
C ALA A 87 2.84 2.48 -1.57
N LEU A 88 4.01 3.12 -1.69
CA LEU A 88 4.26 4.16 -2.70
C LEU A 88 4.11 3.60 -4.12
N GLU A 89 4.72 2.45 -4.41
CA GLU A 89 4.64 1.78 -5.72
C GLU A 89 3.20 1.43 -6.09
N ASP A 90 2.43 0.90 -5.13
CA ASP A 90 1.03 0.54 -5.34
C ASP A 90 0.16 1.79 -5.54
N ALA A 91 0.43 2.88 -4.82
CA ALA A 91 -0.25 4.17 -5.04
C ALA A 91 0.04 4.74 -6.45
N LEU A 92 1.29 4.68 -6.91
CA LEU A 92 1.67 5.13 -8.26
C LEU A 92 1.00 4.29 -9.35
N ALA A 93 0.90 2.97 -9.14
CA ALA A 93 0.19 2.08 -10.07
C ALA A 93 -1.29 2.47 -10.22
N LEU A 94 -1.96 2.81 -9.11
CA LEU A 94 -3.37 3.25 -9.12
C LEU A 94 -3.55 4.58 -9.85
N VAL A 95 -2.64 5.54 -9.65
CA VAL A 95 -2.65 6.82 -10.37
C VAL A 95 -2.48 6.59 -11.88
N GLN A 96 -1.57 5.71 -12.28
CA GLN A 96 -1.32 5.41 -13.68
C GLN A 96 -2.52 4.71 -14.35
N ASP A 97 -3.17 3.76 -13.66
CA ASP A 97 -4.36 3.09 -14.20
C ASP A 97 -5.50 4.10 -14.40
N ALA A 98 -5.74 4.96 -13.41
CA ALA A 98 -6.75 6.01 -13.53
C ALA A 98 -6.48 6.89 -14.76
N ARG A 99 -5.22 7.30 -14.99
CA ARG A 99 -4.85 8.03 -16.22
C ARG A 99 -5.16 7.24 -17.48
N GLN A 100 -4.88 5.94 -17.52
CA GLN A 100 -5.22 5.09 -18.67
C GLN A 100 -6.74 5.02 -18.90
N GLN A 101 -7.55 4.90 -17.85
CA GLN A 101 -9.02 4.94 -17.95
C GLN A 101 -9.51 6.30 -18.47
N LEU A 102 -8.92 7.41 -18.01
CA LEU A 102 -9.24 8.76 -18.50
C LEU A 102 -8.92 8.91 -19.99
N LYS A 103 -7.72 8.51 -20.41
CA LYS A 103 -7.30 8.54 -21.82
C LYS A 103 -8.23 7.71 -22.70
N ALA A 104 -8.59 6.49 -22.27
CA ALA A 104 -9.54 5.65 -22.99
C ALA A 104 -10.94 6.30 -23.07
N SER A 105 -11.39 6.92 -21.98
CA SER A 105 -12.67 7.65 -21.93
C SER A 105 -12.69 8.83 -22.88
N LEU A 106 -11.61 9.62 -22.93
CA LEU A 106 -11.46 10.74 -23.84
C LEU A 106 -11.48 10.30 -25.31
N LEU A 107 -10.80 9.20 -25.65
CA LEU A 107 -10.80 8.64 -27.01
C LEU A 107 -12.21 8.22 -27.44
N ASP A 108 -12.98 7.65 -26.53
CA ASP A 108 -14.36 7.23 -26.80
C ASP A 108 -15.36 8.39 -26.83
N LEU A 109 -15.14 9.43 -26.03
CA LEU A 109 -16.02 10.58 -25.93
C LEU A 109 -15.81 11.58 -27.08
N LYS A 110 -14.58 11.78 -27.55
CA LYS A 110 -14.22 12.71 -28.63
C LYS A 110 -15.09 12.63 -29.90
N PRO A 111 -15.36 11.45 -30.49
CA PRO A 111 -16.24 11.36 -31.66
C PRO A 111 -17.72 11.64 -31.32
N LEU A 112 -18.13 11.48 -30.06
CA LEU A 112 -19.50 11.73 -29.60
C LEU A 112 -19.71 13.23 -29.38
N ALA A 113 -18.76 13.91 -28.74
CA ALA A 113 -18.80 15.36 -28.52
C ALA A 113 -18.90 16.15 -29.83
N ARG A 114 -18.17 15.75 -30.87
CA ARG A 114 -18.29 16.33 -32.22
C ARG A 114 -19.69 16.24 -32.82
N ARG A 115 -20.50 15.27 -32.38
CA ARG A 115 -21.88 15.06 -32.86
C ARG A 115 -22.91 15.64 -31.91
N GLN A 116 -22.54 15.84 -30.65
CA GLN A 116 -23.39 16.32 -29.57
C GLN A 116 -22.59 17.36 -28.77
N PRO A 117 -22.68 18.66 -29.16
CA PRO A 117 -21.91 19.73 -28.52
C PRO A 117 -22.13 19.82 -27.00
N VAL A 118 -23.27 19.32 -26.51
CA VAL A 118 -23.58 19.21 -25.07
C VAL A 118 -22.62 18.32 -24.28
N LEU A 119 -21.79 17.50 -24.95
CA LEU A 119 -20.74 16.67 -24.34
C LEU A 119 -19.36 17.32 -24.43
N GLU A 120 -19.19 18.44 -25.14
CA GLU A 120 -17.90 19.14 -25.26
C GLU A 120 -17.42 19.62 -23.90
N ASP A 121 -18.31 20.19 -23.09
CA ASP A 121 -18.00 20.65 -21.73
C ASP A 121 -17.41 19.50 -20.87
N GLU A 122 -18.02 18.31 -20.89
CA GLU A 122 -17.52 17.17 -20.11
C GLU A 122 -16.24 16.57 -20.70
N GLN A 123 -16.06 16.66 -22.03
CA GLN A 123 -14.80 16.28 -22.67
C GLN A 123 -13.66 17.18 -22.21
N ASP A 124 -13.89 18.50 -22.14
CA ASP A 124 -12.90 19.48 -21.69
C ASP A 124 -12.57 19.29 -20.21
N VAL A 125 -13.56 18.99 -19.37
CA VAL A 125 -13.36 18.65 -17.95
C VAL A 125 -12.49 17.39 -17.80
N LEU A 126 -12.75 16.34 -18.58
CA LEU A 126 -11.94 15.12 -18.56
C LEU A 126 -10.52 15.36 -19.06
N LEU A 127 -10.35 16.22 -20.08
CA LEU A 127 -9.04 16.59 -20.61
C LEU A 127 -8.22 17.36 -19.57
N LEU A 128 -8.85 18.32 -18.89
CA LEU A 128 -8.22 19.05 -17.79
C LEU A 128 -7.85 18.10 -16.65
N SER A 129 -8.73 17.14 -16.32
CA SER A 129 -8.47 16.16 -15.25
C SER A 129 -7.27 15.26 -15.57
N ASP A 130 -7.07 14.83 -16.83
CA ASP A 130 -5.87 14.07 -17.23
C ASP A 130 -4.58 14.88 -17.08
N GLN A 131 -4.61 16.16 -17.49
CA GLN A 131 -3.47 17.08 -17.34
C GLN A 131 -3.15 17.37 -15.86
N MET A 132 -4.17 17.56 -15.04
CA MET A 132 -4.01 17.78 -13.60
C MET A 132 -3.50 16.52 -12.91
N LEU A 133 -3.99 15.35 -13.28
CA LEU A 133 -3.54 14.08 -12.73
C LEU A 133 -2.08 13.80 -13.11
N GLU A 134 -1.66 14.13 -14.33
CA GLU A 134 -0.24 14.08 -14.73
C GLU A 134 0.64 14.97 -13.87
N THR A 135 0.27 16.25 -13.74
CA THR A 135 1.00 17.25 -12.94
C THR A 135 1.13 16.80 -11.48
N LYS A 136 0.03 16.29 -10.91
CA LYS A 136 -0.01 15.82 -9.53
C LYS A 136 0.75 14.51 -9.33
N ALA A 137 0.75 13.61 -10.31
CA ALA A 137 1.57 12.41 -10.28
C ALA A 137 3.07 12.73 -10.31
N GLU A 138 3.49 13.76 -11.05
CA GLU A 138 4.85 14.29 -10.99
C GLU A 138 5.19 14.87 -9.61
N ALA A 139 4.31 15.70 -9.06
CA ALA A 139 4.48 16.23 -7.71
C ALA A 139 4.56 15.12 -6.66
N PHE A 140 3.75 14.06 -6.78
CA PHE A 140 3.77 12.90 -5.91
C PHE A 140 5.11 12.16 -5.97
N ARG A 141 5.66 11.93 -7.17
CA ARG A 141 7.00 11.34 -7.35
C ARG A 141 8.12 12.24 -6.80
N GLN A 142 8.05 13.55 -7.02
CA GLN A 142 9.01 14.50 -6.45
C GLN A 142 8.96 14.52 -4.92
N GLY A 143 7.76 14.45 -4.35
CA GLY A 143 7.53 14.30 -2.91
C GLY A 143 8.15 13.02 -2.37
N ALA A 144 8.07 11.91 -3.11
CA ALA A 144 8.63 10.63 -2.69
C ALA A 144 10.15 10.68 -2.63
N SER A 145 10.81 11.24 -3.65
CA SER A 145 12.26 11.50 -3.63
C SER A 145 12.66 12.38 -2.45
N SER A 146 11.86 13.43 -2.15
CA SER A 146 12.13 14.35 -1.05
C SER A 146 11.97 13.69 0.33
N ALA A 147 11.07 12.70 0.44
CA ALA A 147 10.89 11.85 1.61
C ALA A 147 11.89 10.68 1.68
N SER A 148 12.96 10.71 0.88
CA SER A 148 13.98 9.66 0.82
C SER A 148 13.42 8.26 0.54
N LEU A 149 12.36 8.20 -0.27
CA LEU A 149 11.85 6.95 -0.85
C LEU A 149 12.41 6.80 -2.26
N SER A 150 12.60 5.54 -2.69
CA SER A 150 13.02 5.27 -4.05
C SER A 150 11.83 5.51 -4.98
N VAL A 151 11.99 6.33 -6.02
CA VAL A 151 10.95 6.46 -7.02
C VAL A 151 11.14 5.32 -8.02
N PRO A 152 10.16 4.40 -8.14
CA PRO A 152 10.27 3.30 -9.10
C PRO A 152 10.37 3.87 -10.52
N GLU A 153 11.15 3.22 -11.38
CA GLU A 153 11.08 3.49 -12.81
C GLU A 153 9.65 3.25 -13.31
N LEU A 154 9.14 4.15 -14.15
CA LEU A 154 7.81 4.03 -14.76
C LEU A 154 7.82 2.92 -15.82
N ASP A 155 7.89 1.67 -15.38
CA ASP A 155 7.46 0.54 -16.19
C ASP A 155 5.94 0.41 -16.03
N GLU A 156 5.21 1.01 -16.96
CA GLU A 156 3.75 1.00 -16.97
C GLU A 156 3.19 -0.42 -16.97
N GLU A 157 3.85 -1.38 -17.63
CA GLU A 157 3.38 -2.77 -17.73
C GLU A 157 3.59 -3.52 -16.41
N ALA A 158 4.71 -3.29 -15.73
CA ALA A 158 4.97 -3.85 -14.41
C ALA A 158 4.00 -3.30 -13.35
N LEU A 159 3.72 -1.99 -13.36
CA LEU A 159 2.79 -1.36 -12.43
C LEU A 159 1.35 -1.83 -12.65
N THR A 160 0.89 -1.95 -13.90
CA THR A 160 -0.44 -2.49 -14.22
C THR A 160 -0.55 -3.96 -13.81
N SER A 161 0.47 -4.78 -14.08
CA SER A 161 0.49 -6.20 -13.69
C SER A 161 0.37 -6.38 -12.18
N ARG A 162 1.12 -5.59 -11.40
CA ARG A 162 1.07 -5.59 -9.93
C ARG A 162 -0.33 -5.26 -9.40
N ARG A 163 -1.01 -4.29 -10.00
CA ARG A 163 -2.39 -3.92 -9.65
C ARG A 163 -3.38 -5.05 -9.89
N THR A 164 -3.31 -5.75 -11.03
CA THR A 164 -4.28 -6.82 -11.34
C THR A 164 -4.28 -7.97 -10.33
N GLY A 165 -3.17 -8.18 -9.63
CA GLY A 165 -3.05 -9.18 -8.57
C GLY A 165 -3.54 -8.72 -7.19
N TYR A 166 -3.62 -7.40 -6.94
CA TYR A 166 -3.89 -6.85 -5.62
C TYR A 166 -5.27 -6.21 -5.54
N ARG A 167 -6.20 -6.84 -4.82
CA ARG A 167 -7.62 -6.48 -4.82
C ARG A 167 -7.96 -5.45 -3.74
N PRO A 168 -9.02 -4.63 -3.92
CA PRO A 168 -9.45 -3.65 -2.91
C PRO A 168 -9.71 -4.23 -1.51
N LYS A 169 -10.23 -5.46 -1.41
CA LYS A 169 -10.46 -6.13 -0.11
C LYS A 169 -9.15 -6.43 0.63
N ASP A 170 -8.09 -6.75 -0.11
CA ASP A 170 -6.78 -7.02 0.48
C ASP A 170 -6.17 -5.72 1.03
N ARG A 171 -6.29 -4.62 0.28
CA ARG A 171 -5.88 -3.27 0.73
C ARG A 171 -6.52 -2.84 2.05
N ALA A 172 -7.83 -3.00 2.17
CA ALA A 172 -8.53 -2.63 3.41
C ALA A 172 -8.06 -3.45 4.62
N ARG A 173 -7.82 -4.76 4.41
CA ARG A 173 -7.26 -5.64 5.44
C ARG A 173 -5.84 -5.22 5.83
N ASP A 174 -5.01 -4.88 4.84
CA ASP A 174 -3.62 -4.54 5.05
C ASP A 174 -3.48 -3.15 5.70
N LEU A 175 -4.37 -2.20 5.38
CA LEU A 175 -4.51 -0.95 6.14
C LEU A 175 -4.85 -1.20 7.61
N HIS A 176 -5.83 -2.07 7.90
CA HIS A 176 -6.18 -2.40 9.30
C HIS A 176 -4.98 -3.01 10.03
N ARG A 177 -4.24 -3.92 9.38
CA ARG A 177 -3.03 -4.53 9.95
C ARG A 177 -1.96 -3.48 10.22
N ALA A 178 -1.67 -2.61 9.26
CA ALA A 178 -0.70 -1.54 9.42
C ALA A 178 -1.07 -0.61 10.59
N GLN A 179 -2.35 -0.20 10.67
CA GLN A 179 -2.85 0.63 11.76
C GLN A 179 -2.72 -0.06 13.13
N ASP A 180 -2.97 -1.37 13.22
CA ASP A 180 -2.78 -2.13 14.45
C ASP A 180 -1.31 -2.20 14.86
N VAL A 181 -0.39 -2.35 13.90
CA VAL A 181 1.06 -2.31 14.16
C VAL A 181 1.46 -0.93 14.70
N LEU A 182 1.05 0.16 14.04
CA LEU A 182 1.32 1.52 14.52
C LEU A 182 0.71 1.80 15.90
N ARG A 183 -0.49 1.29 16.18
CA ARG A 183 -1.11 1.43 17.51
C ARG A 183 -0.27 0.74 18.58
N LYS A 184 0.19 -0.49 18.31
CA LYS A 184 1.06 -1.24 19.23
C LYS A 184 2.42 -0.55 19.43
N ALA A 185 3.02 -0.04 18.36
CA ALA A 185 4.28 0.71 18.43
C ALA A 185 4.10 2.01 19.24
N SER A 186 3.09 2.81 18.92
CA SER A 186 2.80 4.09 19.60
C SER A 186 2.52 3.91 21.09
N ALA A 187 1.88 2.81 21.48
CA ALA A 187 1.65 2.50 22.90
C ALA A 187 2.96 2.23 23.66
N ARG A 188 3.97 1.66 22.98
CA ARG A 188 5.31 1.44 23.56
C ARG A 188 6.11 2.74 23.67
N TYR A 189 6.05 3.59 22.65
CA TYR A 189 6.82 4.83 22.57
C TYR A 189 6.06 6.09 23.05
N LYS A 190 4.90 5.91 23.71
CA LYS A 190 4.05 6.95 24.34
C LYS A 190 3.41 7.98 23.38
N LYS A 191 3.85 8.08 22.12
CA LYS A 191 3.17 8.84 21.05
C LYS A 191 3.65 8.38 19.67
N ALA A 192 2.80 8.52 18.65
CA ALA A 192 3.25 8.42 17.26
C ALA A 192 4.02 9.71 16.88
N PRO A 193 5.19 9.60 16.23
CA PRO A 193 5.96 10.76 15.79
C PRO A 193 5.17 11.55 14.73
N ALA A 194 5.45 12.85 14.69
CA ALA A 194 4.94 13.70 13.62
C ALA A 194 5.75 13.43 12.35
N LEU A 195 5.08 13.42 11.21
CA LEU A 195 5.74 13.38 9.90
C LEU A 195 6.41 14.73 9.62
N ASP A 196 7.51 14.73 8.86
CA ASP A 196 8.17 15.97 8.44
C ASP A 196 7.40 16.66 7.30
N PRO A 197 7.78 17.90 6.93
CA PRO A 197 7.10 18.60 5.85
C PRO A 197 7.15 17.89 4.49
N TYR A 198 8.20 17.13 4.19
CA TYR A 198 8.36 16.44 2.90
C TYR A 198 7.46 15.20 2.81
N GLU A 199 7.38 14.42 3.88
CA GLU A 199 6.45 13.30 4.02
C GLU A 199 5.00 13.77 4.01
N ASN A 200 4.68 14.89 4.68
CA ASN A 200 3.34 15.47 4.60
C ASN A 200 3.02 15.94 3.16
N ALA A 201 3.96 16.61 2.48
CA ALA A 201 3.78 17.05 1.10
C ALA A 201 3.58 15.87 0.12
N LEU A 202 4.26 14.74 0.36
CA LEU A 202 4.05 13.48 -0.35
C LEU A 202 2.60 12.99 -0.19
N LEU A 203 2.10 12.92 1.04
CA LEU A 203 0.73 12.48 1.32
C LEU A 203 -0.33 13.44 0.76
N ASP A 204 -0.07 14.75 0.84
CA ASP A 204 -0.94 15.78 0.27
C ASP A 204 -1.02 15.65 -1.27
N SER A 205 0.11 15.35 -1.92
CA SER A 205 0.16 15.11 -3.37
C SER A 205 -0.62 13.85 -3.77
N ALA A 206 -0.54 12.78 -2.97
CA ALA A 206 -1.32 11.57 -3.18
C ALA A 206 -2.83 11.83 -3.03
N ALA A 207 -3.22 12.57 -1.99
CA ALA A 207 -4.61 12.99 -1.77
C ALA A 207 -5.12 13.89 -2.90
N ALA A 208 -4.26 14.77 -3.44
CA ALA A 208 -4.60 15.60 -4.60
C ALA A 208 -4.83 14.77 -5.85
N CYS A 209 -4.06 13.69 -6.08
CA CYS A 209 -4.30 12.74 -7.17
C CYS A 209 -5.65 12.04 -6.98
N GLN A 210 -5.93 11.58 -5.76
CA GLN A 210 -7.20 10.94 -5.41
C GLN A 210 -8.42 11.83 -5.72
N ALA A 211 -8.32 13.12 -5.40
CA ALA A 211 -9.37 14.09 -5.69
C ALA A 211 -9.61 14.24 -7.21
N GLU A 212 -8.55 14.25 -8.03
CA GLU A 212 -8.71 14.29 -9.50
C GLU A 212 -9.34 13.02 -10.06
N VAL A 213 -8.97 11.84 -9.55
CA VAL A 213 -9.58 10.58 -9.99
C VAL A 213 -11.09 10.60 -9.74
N ARG A 214 -11.51 11.09 -8.56
CA ARG A 214 -12.94 11.26 -8.23
C ARG A 214 -13.63 12.27 -9.13
N HIS A 215 -13.00 13.42 -9.36
CA HIS A 215 -13.53 14.46 -10.24
C HIS A 215 -13.73 13.96 -11.68
N ALA A 216 -12.78 13.17 -12.19
CA ALA A 216 -12.88 12.54 -13.50
C ALA A 216 -14.00 11.50 -13.56
N ALA A 217 -14.17 10.67 -12.52
CA ALA A 217 -15.28 9.73 -12.44
C ALA A 217 -16.64 10.45 -12.45
N GLU A 218 -16.77 11.58 -11.75
CA GLU A 218 -17.97 12.41 -11.77
C GLU A 218 -18.25 13.03 -13.15
N ALA A 219 -17.23 13.54 -13.83
CA ALA A 219 -17.36 14.05 -15.19
C ALA A 219 -17.83 12.95 -16.16
N LEU A 220 -17.27 11.74 -16.03
CA LEU A 220 -17.68 10.61 -16.84
C LEU A 220 -19.12 10.16 -16.54
N ARG A 221 -19.57 10.21 -15.28
CA ARG A 221 -20.98 9.98 -14.92
C ARG A 221 -21.90 11.00 -15.56
N ARG A 222 -21.54 12.28 -15.54
CA ARG A 222 -22.34 13.34 -16.20
C ARG A 222 -22.40 13.12 -17.71
N ALA A 223 -21.27 12.84 -18.35
CA ALA A 223 -21.21 12.51 -19.77
C ALA A 223 -22.09 11.30 -20.12
N SER A 224 -22.04 10.24 -19.30
CA SER A 224 -22.88 9.05 -19.46
C SER A 224 -24.38 9.37 -19.33
N GLY A 225 -24.76 10.16 -18.33
CA GLY A 225 -26.14 10.62 -18.14
C GLY A 225 -26.65 11.50 -19.29
N LEU A 226 -25.79 12.36 -19.85
CA LEU A 226 -26.12 13.19 -21.02
C LEU A 226 -26.34 12.34 -22.27
N LEU A 227 -25.54 11.29 -22.49
CA LEU A 227 -25.72 10.35 -23.59
C LEU A 227 -27.08 9.65 -23.56
N LEU A 228 -27.53 9.24 -22.36
CA LEU A 228 -28.83 8.57 -22.18
C LEU A 228 -30.02 9.52 -22.32
N SER A 229 -29.90 10.73 -21.75
CA SER A 229 -31.02 11.69 -21.67
C SER A 229 -31.23 12.50 -22.95
N ARG A 230 -30.18 12.74 -23.75
CA ARG A 230 -30.23 13.55 -24.97
C ARG A 230 -29.94 12.77 -26.25
N GLY A 231 -30.05 11.44 -26.19
CA GLY A 231 -29.77 10.49 -27.28
C GLY A 231 -30.71 10.54 -28.50
N LYS A 232 -31.33 11.68 -28.83
CA LYS A 232 -32.12 11.82 -30.07
C LYS A 232 -31.25 11.70 -31.32
N ASP A 233 -29.96 12.02 -31.20
CA ASP A 233 -29.02 12.11 -32.34
C ASP A 233 -28.06 10.92 -32.44
N LEU A 234 -28.14 9.94 -31.52
CA LEU A 234 -27.36 8.70 -31.58
C LEU A 234 -28.30 7.48 -31.66
N PRO A 235 -28.01 6.50 -32.54
CA PRO A 235 -28.76 5.25 -32.54
C PRO A 235 -28.73 4.61 -31.15
N ARG A 236 -29.90 4.29 -30.60
CA ARG A 236 -30.06 3.73 -29.24
C ARG A 236 -29.10 2.56 -28.92
N PRO A 237 -28.80 1.61 -29.83
CA PRO A 237 -27.83 0.54 -29.57
C PRO A 237 -26.40 1.05 -29.32
N THR A 238 -26.00 2.11 -30.03
CA THR A 238 -24.67 2.72 -29.88
C THR A 238 -24.56 3.50 -28.57
N ALA A 239 -25.61 4.22 -28.19
CA ALA A 239 -25.67 4.92 -26.91
C ALA A 239 -25.59 3.94 -25.72
N LEU A 240 -26.35 2.85 -25.75
CA LEU A 240 -26.31 1.80 -24.72
C LEU A 240 -24.94 1.11 -24.64
N LYS A 241 -24.31 0.83 -25.79
CA LYS A 241 -22.96 0.26 -25.80
C LYS A 241 -21.94 1.20 -25.16
N LYS A 242 -22.02 2.50 -25.43
CA LYS A 242 -21.11 3.50 -24.86
C LYS A 242 -21.37 3.74 -23.38
N GLU A 243 -22.63 3.72 -22.96
CA GLU A 243 -22.99 3.78 -21.56
C GLU A 243 -22.40 2.61 -20.77
N GLY A 244 -22.56 1.37 -21.24
CA GLY A 244 -21.97 0.21 -20.56
C GLY A 244 -20.44 0.32 -20.42
N LEU A 245 -19.75 0.83 -21.45
CA LEU A 245 -18.30 1.09 -21.40
C LEU A 245 -17.94 2.18 -20.38
N PHE A 246 -18.73 3.25 -20.29
CA PHE A 246 -18.49 4.32 -19.33
C PHE A 246 -18.81 3.88 -17.91
N SER A 247 -19.86 3.10 -17.71
CA SER A 247 -20.23 2.53 -16.41
C SER A 247 -19.11 1.64 -15.86
N GLU A 248 -18.53 0.76 -16.68
CA GLU A 248 -17.36 -0.04 -16.28
C GLU A 248 -16.16 0.84 -15.88
N ARG A 249 -15.90 1.93 -16.61
CA ARG A 249 -14.77 2.83 -16.30
C ARG A 249 -15.02 3.69 -15.07
N ILE A 250 -16.27 4.10 -14.83
CA ILE A 250 -16.66 4.81 -13.61
C ILE A 250 -16.39 3.92 -12.40
N GLU A 251 -16.82 2.65 -12.46
CA GLU A 251 -16.57 1.69 -11.38
C GLU A 251 -15.07 1.51 -11.13
N ARG A 252 -14.26 1.34 -12.19
CA ARG A 252 -12.80 1.25 -12.06
C ARG A 252 -12.18 2.51 -11.45
N LEU A 253 -12.59 3.69 -11.88
CA LEU A 253 -12.09 4.96 -11.32
C LEU A 253 -12.48 5.13 -9.85
N ASP A 254 -13.68 4.69 -9.46
CA ASP A 254 -14.08 4.68 -8.05
C ASP A 254 -13.24 3.71 -7.22
N GLU A 255 -13.00 2.50 -7.74
CA GLU A 255 -12.13 1.51 -7.11
C GLU A 255 -10.69 2.03 -6.97
N ASP A 256 -10.15 2.69 -8.00
CA ASP A 256 -8.80 3.25 -7.97
C ASP A 256 -8.71 4.46 -7.05
N GLY A 257 -9.72 5.33 -7.04
CA GLY A 257 -9.80 6.46 -6.12
C GLY A 257 -9.94 6.04 -4.64
N GLU A 258 -10.61 4.92 -4.38
CA GLU A 258 -10.68 4.35 -3.03
C GLU A 258 -9.40 3.57 -2.67
N GLY A 259 -8.84 2.81 -3.62
CA GLY A 259 -7.55 2.15 -3.45
C GLY A 259 -6.45 3.15 -3.12
N LEU A 260 -6.40 4.28 -3.84
CA LEU A 260 -5.39 5.30 -3.62
C LEU A 260 -5.53 5.94 -2.24
N ARG A 261 -6.76 6.10 -1.74
CA ARG A 261 -7.03 6.53 -0.36
C ARG A 261 -6.40 5.58 0.66
N GLN A 262 -6.61 4.28 0.44
CA GLN A 262 -6.15 3.23 1.34
C GLN A 262 -4.63 3.11 1.30
N GLU A 263 -4.02 3.09 0.11
CA GLU A 263 -2.57 3.05 -0.04
C GLU A 263 -1.90 4.30 0.52
N THR A 264 -2.48 5.48 0.32
CA THR A 264 -1.97 6.73 0.95
C THR A 264 -2.01 6.63 2.47
N ALA A 265 -3.06 6.03 3.05
CA ALA A 265 -3.15 5.81 4.48
C ALA A 265 -2.16 4.75 4.99
N ILE A 266 -1.91 3.69 4.21
CA ILE A 266 -0.89 2.67 4.48
C ILE A 266 0.50 3.31 4.47
N LEU A 267 0.82 4.08 3.43
CA LEU A 267 2.07 4.83 3.31
C LEU A 267 2.28 5.75 4.51
N ALA A 268 1.25 6.51 4.91
CA ALA A 268 1.32 7.38 6.09
C ALA A 268 1.61 6.61 7.39
N VAL A 269 1.11 5.37 7.50
CA VAL A 269 1.39 4.50 8.65
C VAL A 269 2.85 4.05 8.63
N TYR A 270 3.36 3.58 7.49
CA TYR A 270 4.73 3.07 7.41
C TYR A 270 5.78 4.18 7.54
N LEU A 271 5.52 5.39 7.07
CA LEU A 271 6.37 6.55 7.34
C LEU A 271 6.46 6.85 8.85
N LYS A 272 5.34 6.78 9.57
CA LYS A 272 5.35 6.93 11.04
C LYS A 272 6.08 5.80 11.75
N LEU A 273 5.94 4.57 11.28
CA LEU A 273 6.66 3.42 11.84
C LEU A 273 8.17 3.57 11.62
N ARG A 274 8.58 3.95 10.41
CA ARG A 274 9.98 4.24 10.10
C ARG A 274 10.57 5.30 11.04
N ARG A 275 9.84 6.38 11.32
CA ARG A 275 10.26 7.38 12.32
C ARG A 275 10.36 6.83 13.74
N ILE A 276 9.43 5.96 14.15
CA ILE A 276 9.52 5.30 15.46
C ILE A 276 10.81 4.48 15.53
N ASP A 277 11.11 3.75 14.46
CA ASP A 277 12.31 2.93 14.37
C ASP A 277 13.58 3.81 14.42
N GLU A 278 13.62 4.91 13.65
CA GLU A 278 14.69 5.92 13.66
C GLU A 278 14.88 6.56 15.05
N GLU A 279 13.80 7.03 15.70
CA GLU A 279 13.87 7.62 17.05
C GLU A 279 14.31 6.59 18.11
N SER A 280 13.96 5.31 17.94
CA SER A 280 14.37 4.25 18.86
C SER A 280 15.84 3.86 18.70
N PHE A 281 16.37 3.97 17.49
CA PHE A 281 17.78 3.78 17.18
C PHE A 281 18.63 4.91 17.81
N ASP A 282 18.22 6.17 17.64
CA ASP A 282 18.92 7.34 18.19
C ASP A 282 18.98 7.36 19.73
N GLN A 283 18.04 6.71 20.42
CA GLN A 283 18.04 6.58 21.89
C GLN A 283 18.94 5.46 22.42
N SER A 284 19.38 4.56 21.54
CA SER A 284 20.16 3.35 21.89
C SER A 284 21.67 3.57 21.78
N HIS A 285 22.11 4.69 21.18
CA HIS A 285 23.50 5.11 21.00
C HIS A 285 23.85 6.36 21.80
#